data_AF-A0A7K2KS27-F1
#
_entry.id   AF-A0A7K2KS27-F1
#
_cell.length_a   1.000
_cell.length_b   1.000
_cell.length_c   1.000
_cell.angle_alpha   90.00
_cell.angle_beta   90.00
_cell.angle_gamma   90.00
#
_symmetry.space_group_name_H-M   'P 1'
#
loop_
_entity.id
_entity.type
_entity.pdbx_description
1 polymer ?
#
loop_
_entity_poly.entity_id
_entity_poly.type
_entity_poly.pdbx_seq_one_letter_code
_entity_poly.pdbx_strand_id
1 'polypeptide(L)' 'AYLYRVDRAKPVRPMTPARWAALARANAARRICPECGRDAGYRIPASLGMCTPCAYPTTSLA' A
#
# COMPACT_ATOMS: atom_id res chain seq x y z
N ALA A 1 -20.82 0.03 -16.94
CA ALA A 1 -20.53 -0.10 -15.49
C ALA A 1 -21.84 -0.28 -14.75
N TYR A 2 -21.95 -1.27 -13.86
CA TYR A 2 -23.17 -1.46 -13.07
C TYR A 2 -23.15 -0.50 -11.87
N LEU A 3 -24.17 0.35 -11.77
CA LEU A 3 -24.37 1.21 -10.61
C LEU A 3 -25.23 0.47 -9.58
N TYR A 4 -24.60 -0.09 -8.55
CA TYR A 4 -25.31 -0.78 -7.49
C TYR A 4 -26.09 0.20 -6.61
N ARG A 5 -27.28 -0.22 -6.17
CA ARG A 5 -28.16 0.55 -5.30
C ARG A 5 -27.65 0.58 -3.85
N VAL A 6 -27.30 1.77 -3.36
CA VAL A 6 -26.77 1.99 -2.00
C VAL A 6 -27.79 1.62 -0.92
N ASP A 7 -29.09 1.82 -1.16
CA ASP A 7 -30.16 1.50 -0.22
C ASP A 7 -30.30 0.00 0.09
N ARG A 8 -29.76 -0.85 -0.79
CA ARG A 8 -29.74 -2.31 -0.60
C ARG A 8 -28.43 -2.81 0.02
N ALA A 9 -27.52 -1.91 0.38
CA ALA A 9 -26.26 -2.29 1.01
C ALA A 9 -26.52 -2.93 2.38
N LYS A 10 -25.94 -4.11 2.60
CA LYS A 10 -25.95 -4.74 3.92
C LYS A 10 -24.96 -4.02 4.83
N PRO A 11 -25.26 -3.87 6.14
CA PRO A 11 -24.29 -3.32 7.09
C PRO A 11 -23.00 -4.14 7.10
N VAL A 12 -21.85 -3.46 7.04
CA VAL A 12 -20.55 -4.11 7.22
C VAL A 12 -20.31 -4.39 8.70
N ARG A 13 -19.58 -5.46 9.02
CA ARG A 13 -19.13 -5.72 10.40
C ARG A 13 -18.36 -4.50 10.90
N PRO A 14 -18.66 -3.97 12.11
CA PRO A 14 -17.94 -2.84 12.66
C PRO A 14 -16.44 -3.07 12.70
N MET A 15 -15.71 -1.99 12.46
CA MET A 15 -14.27 -2.00 12.57
C MET A 15 -13.86 -2.03 14.05
N THR A 16 -12.86 -2.83 14.40
CA THR A 16 -12.34 -2.91 15.77
C THR A 16 -10.98 -2.21 15.86
N PRO A 17 -10.57 -1.69 17.02
CA PRO A 17 -9.23 -1.12 17.20
C PRO A 17 -8.10 -2.07 16.77
N ALA A 18 -8.24 -3.37 17.06
CA ALA A 18 -7.28 -4.39 16.64
C ALA A 18 -7.18 -4.51 15.12
N ARG A 19 -8.32 -4.45 14.39
CA ARG A 19 -8.31 -4.46 12.92
C ARG A 19 -7.68 -3.20 12.35
N TRP A 20 -7.88 -2.04 12.98
CA TRP A 20 -7.23 -0.79 12.56
C TRP A 20 -5.72 -0.90 12.68
N ALA A 21 -5.23 -1.37 13.82
CA ALA A 21 -3.81 -1.59 14.04
C ALA A 21 -3.22 -2.61 13.03
N ALA A 22 -3.94 -3.69 12.73
CA ALA A 22 -3.51 -4.67 11.75
C ALA A 22 -3.39 -4.07 10.33
N LEU A 23 -4.36 -3.28 9.90
CA LEU A 23 -4.31 -2.58 8.61
C LEU A 23 -3.17 -1.56 8.56
N ALA A 24 -2.97 -0.78 9.63
CA ALA A 24 -1.88 0.17 9.71
C ALA A 24 -0.51 -0.52 9.56
N ARG A 25 -0.30 -1.64 10.26
CA ARG A 25 0.93 -2.46 10.14
C ARG A 25 1.10 -3.04 8.73
N ALA A 26 0.04 -3.58 8.13
CA ALA A 26 0.09 -4.12 6.78
C ALA A 26 0.41 -3.03 5.74
N ASN A 27 -0.14 -1.83 5.89
CA ASN A 27 0.14 -0.70 5.02
C ASN A 27 1.57 -0.18 5.21
N ALA A 28 2.06 -0.12 6.45
CA ALA A 28 3.45 0.25 6.73
C ALA A 28 4.44 -0.75 6.08
N ALA A 29 4.20 -2.06 6.21
CA ALA A 29 5.04 -3.09 5.60
C ALA A 29 5.10 -2.96 4.07
N ARG A 30 3.99 -2.62 3.41
CA ARG A 30 3.92 -2.40 1.95
C ARG A 30 4.67 -1.16 1.44
N ARG A 31 5.17 -0.32 2.35
CA ARG A 31 5.97 0.89 2.02
C ARG A 31 7.47 0.65 2.19
N ILE A 32 7.87 -0.40 2.90
CA ILE A 32 9.28 -0.76 3.09
C ILE A 32 9.79 -1.48 1.85
N CYS A 33 10.85 -0.95 1.23
CA CYS A 33 11.48 -1.57 0.08
C CYS A 33 12.28 -2.80 0.51
N PRO A 34 12.05 -3.99 -0.10
CA PRO A 34 12.83 -5.18 0.23
C PRO A 34 14.30 -5.05 -0.18
N GLU A 35 14.61 -4.26 -1.22
CA GLU A 35 15.99 -4.11 -1.72
C GLU A 35 16.84 -3.16 -0.89
N CYS A 36 16.27 -2.03 -0.44
CA CYS A 36 17.04 -1.01 0.28
C CYS A 36 16.61 -0.76 1.72
N GLY A 37 15.59 -1.47 2.22
CA GLY A 37 15.08 -1.38 3.59
C GLY A 37 14.41 -0.05 3.97
N ARG A 38 14.39 0.94 3.08
CA ARG A 38 13.83 2.27 3.34
C ARG A 38 12.31 2.28 3.19
N ASP A 39 11.67 3.09 4.02
CA ASP A 39 10.28 3.48 3.82
C ASP A 39 10.19 4.42 2.60
N ALA A 40 9.54 3.95 1.53
CA ALA A 40 9.43 4.67 0.27
C ALA A 40 8.46 5.86 0.33
N GLY A 41 7.63 5.98 1.37
CA GLY A 41 6.58 6.99 1.43
C GLY A 41 5.24 6.53 0.82
N TYR A 42 5.27 5.60 -0.13
CA TYR A 42 4.11 5.10 -0.89
C TYR A 42 4.09 3.57 -0.94
N ARG A 43 2.93 2.99 -1.30
CA ARG A 43 2.79 1.54 -1.49
C ARG A 43 3.61 1.10 -2.70
N ILE A 44 4.56 0.20 -2.49
CA ILE A 44 5.43 -0.30 -3.56
C ILE A 44 4.60 -1.02 -4.63
N PRO A 45 4.77 -0.69 -5.92
CA PRO A 45 4.09 -1.39 -7.02
C PRO A 45 4.50 -2.86 -7.09
N ALA A 46 3.52 -3.76 -7.13
CA ALA A 46 3.79 -5.20 -7.25
C ALA A 46 4.51 -5.56 -8.56
N SER A 47 4.31 -4.77 -9.63
CA SER A 47 5.00 -4.95 -10.92
C SER A 47 6.50 -4.67 -10.85
N LEU A 48 6.96 -3.83 -9.91
CA LEU A 48 8.37 -3.52 -9.73
C LEU A 48 9.02 -4.42 -8.67
N GLY A 49 8.26 -4.89 -7.67
CA GLY A 49 8.78 -5.64 -6.52
C GLY A 49 9.66 -4.81 -5.57
N MET A 50 10.05 -3.60 -5.95
CA MET A 50 10.89 -2.67 -5.21
C MET A 50 10.43 -1.22 -5.41
N CYS A 51 10.98 -0.29 -4.61
CA CYS A 51 10.65 1.12 -4.77
C CYS A 51 11.15 1.69 -6.11
N THR A 52 10.50 2.74 -6.61
CA THR A 52 10.86 3.43 -7.86
C THR A 52 12.33 3.87 -7.93
N PRO A 53 12.95 4.42 -6.86
CA PRO A 53 14.37 4.78 -6.91
C PRO A 53 15.31 3.58 -7.06
N CYS A 54 14.92 2.39 -6.58
CA CYS A 54 15.69 1.16 -6.80
C CYS A 54 15.48 0.60 -8.22
N ALA A 55 14.25 0.68 -8.75
CA ALA A 55 13.95 0.21 -10.10
C ALA A 55 14.55 1.12 -11.20
N TYR A 56 14.63 2.42 -10.92
CA TYR A 56 15.14 3.44 -11.84
C TYR A 56 16.12 4.34 -11.08
N PRO A 57 17.32 3.86 -10.76
CA PRO A 57 18.33 4.67 -10.11
C PRO A 57 18.66 5.85 -11.02
N THR A 58 18.48 7.06 -10.49
CA THR A 58 18.93 8.27 -11.17
C THR A 58 20.44 8.29 -11.05
N THR A 59 21.14 7.75 -12.05
CA THR A 59 22.59 7.95 -12.15
C THR A 59 22.80 9.44 -12.38
N SER A 60 23.13 10.16 -11.31
CA SER A 60 23.67 11.51 -11.45
C SER A 60 25.07 11.32 -12.04
N LEU A 61 25.20 11.54 -13.35
CA LEU A 61 26.51 11.72 -13.98
C LEU A 61 27.15 12.95 -13.34
N ALA A 62 28.25 12.73 -12.63
CA ALA A 62 29.20 13.75 -12.20
C ALA A 62 30.45 13.61 -13.06
#